data_AF-A0A662FTM9-F1
#
_entry.id   AF-A0A662FTM9-F1
#
_cell.length_a   1.000
_cell.length_b   1.000
_cell.length_c   1.000
_cell.angle_alpha   90.00
_cell.angle_beta   90.00
_cell.angle_gamma   90.00
#
_symmetry.space_group_name_H-M   'P 1'
#
loop_
_entity.id
_entity.type
_entity.pdbx_description
1 polymer ?
#
loop_
_entity_poly.entity_id
_entity_poly.type
_entity_poly.pdbx_seq_one_letter_code
_entity_poly.pdbx_strand_id
1 'polypeptide(L)'
;MLRLYYFVPAGQADSIRVKEVEVLLDKVKSALKIDVNKVIIDKKGELELKSNILWKISVAKKIGIKKTRRTGSLYPQLVIYIYDKPVTFYPQLRGAKEISVKDFLQGLLKGEIRCLHDKSRLESELKKLM
;
A
#
# COMPACT_ATOMS: atom_id res chain seq x y z
N MET A 1 0.41 15.21 -6.87
CA MET A 1 1.48 14.77 -5.93
C MET A 1 1.18 13.37 -5.41
N LEU A 2 2.10 12.43 -5.61
CA LEU A 2 2.02 11.05 -5.11
C LEU A 2 2.48 10.98 -3.66
N ARG A 3 1.73 10.26 -2.82
CA ARG A 3 2.12 9.97 -1.43
C ARG A 3 1.85 8.53 -1.07
N LEU A 4 2.73 7.97 -0.25
CA LEU A 4 2.64 6.60 0.24
C LEU A 4 2.41 6.60 1.75
N TYR A 5 1.36 5.90 2.20
CA TYR A 5 1.09 5.68 3.61
C TYR A 5 1.16 4.19 3.94
N TYR A 6 2.14 3.80 4.74
CA TYR A 6 2.34 2.44 5.19
C TYR A 6 1.78 2.24 6.60
N PHE A 7 0.59 1.66 6.67
CA PHE A 7 -0.12 1.36 7.90
C PHE A 7 0.28 -0.02 8.43
N VAL A 8 0.81 -0.08 9.64
CA VAL A 8 1.31 -1.30 10.26
C VAL A 8 0.54 -1.55 11.56
N PRO A 9 -0.20 -2.66 11.68
CA PRO A 9 -0.80 -3.05 12.95
C PRO A 9 0.27 -3.21 14.04
N ALA A 10 0.00 -2.70 15.25
CA ALA A 10 0.97 -2.63 16.35
C ALA A 10 1.64 -3.98 16.65
N GLY A 11 0.87 -5.08 16.64
CA GLY A 11 1.39 -6.43 16.86
C GLY A 11 2.30 -6.98 15.76
N GLN A 12 2.58 -6.22 14.70
CA GLN A 12 3.45 -6.59 13.58
C GLN A 12 4.58 -5.58 13.35
N ALA A 13 4.67 -4.51 14.15
CA ALA A 13 5.59 -3.40 13.93
C ALA A 13 7.06 -3.83 13.85
N ASP A 14 7.47 -4.79 14.67
CA ASP A 14 8.86 -5.27 14.74
C ASP A 14 9.15 -6.48 13.85
N SER A 15 8.18 -6.89 13.03
CA SER A 15 8.36 -8.06 12.16
C SER A 15 9.42 -7.81 11.09
N ILE A 16 10.19 -8.85 10.75
CA ILE A 16 11.23 -8.80 9.69
C ILE A 16 10.64 -8.26 8.39
N ARG A 17 9.41 -8.67 8.05
CA ARG A 17 8.70 -8.22 6.85
C ARG A 17 8.47 -6.71 6.82
N VAL A 18 8.15 -6.10 7.97
CA VAL A 18 7.94 -4.65 8.07
C VAL A 18 9.27 -3.92 7.89
N LYS A 19 10.34 -4.39 8.54
CA LYS A 19 11.69 -3.82 8.39
C LYS A 19 12.20 -3.88 6.95
N GLU A 20 11.97 -4.98 6.23
CA GLU A 20 12.32 -5.09 4.81
C GLU A 20 11.57 -4.07 3.93
N VAL A 21 10.29 -3.84 4.22
CA VAL A 21 9.47 -2.86 3.50
C VAL A 21 9.93 -1.44 3.79
N GLU A 22 10.30 -1.13 5.04
CA GLU A 22 10.84 0.18 5.42
C GLU A 22 12.09 0.55 4.64
N VAL A 23 13.05 -0.37 4.52
CA VAL A 23 14.26 -0.14 3.70
C VAL A 23 13.91 0.17 2.24
N LEU A 24 12.86 -0.45 1.70
CA LEU A 24 12.39 -0.16 0.34
C LEU A 24 11.66 1.19 0.24
N LEU A 25 10.88 1.54 1.25
CA LEU A 25 10.19 2.83 1.34
C LEU A 25 11.19 3.99 1.39
N ASP A 26 12.29 3.86 2.14
CA ASP A 26 13.36 4.87 2.20
C ASP A 26 14.08 5.04 0.86
N LYS A 27 14.33 3.93 0.15
CA LYS A 27 14.89 3.97 -1.21
C LYS A 27 13.94 4.67 -2.18
N VAL A 28 12.64 4.35 -2.13
CA VAL A 28 11.61 4.98 -2.98
C VAL A 28 11.51 6.48 -2.69
N LYS A 29 11.48 6.86 -1.41
CA LYS A 29 11.46 8.26 -0.95
C LYS A 29 12.64 9.02 -1.52
N SER A 30 13.84 8.47 -1.41
CA SER A 30 15.08 9.10 -1.88
C SER A 30 15.15 9.20 -3.40
N ALA A 31 14.78 8.12 -4.11
CA ALA A 31 14.87 8.06 -5.57
C ALA A 31 13.84 8.95 -6.28
N LEU A 32 12.60 8.99 -5.77
CA LEU A 32 11.49 9.68 -6.41
C LEU A 32 11.10 11.01 -5.77
N LYS A 33 11.72 11.36 -4.63
CA LYS A 33 11.43 12.60 -3.89
C LYS A 33 9.93 12.80 -3.58
N ILE A 34 9.26 11.71 -3.19
CA ILE A 34 7.83 11.69 -2.81
C ILE A 34 7.65 11.55 -1.31
N ASP A 35 6.48 11.92 -0.78
CA ASP A 35 6.21 11.72 0.64
C ASP A 35 5.88 10.25 0.92
N VAL A 36 6.56 9.73 1.94
CA VAL A 36 6.36 8.37 2.44
C VAL A 36 6.23 8.44 3.96
N ASN A 37 5.11 7.94 4.48
CA ASN A 37 4.77 7.97 5.90
C ASN A 37 4.49 6.55 6.40
N LYS A 38 5.07 6.19 7.54
CA LYS A 38 4.71 4.98 8.29
C LYS A 38 3.79 5.36 9.43
N VAL A 39 2.71 4.61 9.62
CA VAL A 39 1.76 4.80 10.71
C VAL A 39 1.55 3.47 11.42
N ILE A 40 1.86 3.41 12.71
CA ILE A 40 1.54 2.25 13.54
C ILE A 40 0.11 2.41 14.04
N ILE A 41 -0.72 1.41 13.84
CA ILE A 41 -2.15 1.45 14.18
C ILE A 41 -2.53 0.36 15.17
N ASP A 42 -3.40 0.70 16.11
CA ASP A 42 -4.03 -0.24 17.03
C ASP A 42 -5.30 -0.86 16.42
N LYS A 43 -6.08 -1.60 17.20
CA LYS A 43 -7.33 -2.22 16.73
C LYS A 43 -8.36 -1.18 16.25
N LYS A 44 -8.41 0.00 16.88
CA LYS A 44 -9.32 1.08 16.49
C LYS A 44 -8.88 1.67 15.15
N GLY A 45 -7.59 1.98 15.01
CA GLY A 45 -7.01 2.46 13.75
C GLY A 45 -7.15 1.46 12.60
N GLU A 46 -7.10 0.14 12.87
CA GLU A 46 -7.42 -0.88 11.87
C GLU A 46 -8.87 -0.78 11.37
N LEU A 47 -9.82 -0.53 12.27
CA LEU A 47 -11.24 -0.40 11.92
C LEU A 47 -11.49 0.89 11.11
N GLU A 48 -10.87 1.99 11.52
CA GLU A 48 -10.93 3.27 10.81
C GLU A 48 -10.31 3.16 9.41
N LEU A 49 -9.13 2.56 9.28
CA LEU A 49 -8.49 2.33 7.98
C LEU A 49 -9.38 1.48 7.05
N LYS A 50 -10.00 0.41 7.59
CA LYS A 50 -10.94 -0.43 6.82
C LYS A 50 -12.14 0.37 6.32
N SER A 51 -12.83 1.06 7.23
CA SER A 51 -14.10 1.72 6.94
C SER A 51 -13.94 2.97 6.07
N ASN A 52 -12.92 3.78 6.32
CA ASN A 52 -12.75 5.05 5.64
C ASN A 52 -12.10 4.89 4.25
N ILE A 53 -11.20 3.91 4.09
CA ILE A 53 -10.34 3.79 2.92
C ILE A 53 -10.50 2.43 2.24
N LEU A 54 -10.12 1.34 2.92
CA LEU A 54 -9.90 0.06 2.26
C LEU A 54 -11.18 -0.53 1.68
N TRP A 55 -12.33 -0.46 2.37
CA TRP A 55 -13.59 -1.03 1.87
C TRP A 55 -14.05 -0.37 0.58
N LYS A 56 -14.00 0.96 0.50
CA LYS A 56 -14.41 1.70 -0.71
C LYS A 56 -13.58 1.27 -1.92
N ILE A 57 -12.27 1.18 -1.76
CA ILE A 57 -11.35 0.74 -2.82
C ILE A 57 -11.55 -0.75 -3.13
N SER A 58 -11.65 -1.59 -2.10
CA SER A 58 -11.82 -3.03 -2.21
C SER A 58 -13.05 -3.40 -3.04
N VAL A 59 -14.19 -2.75 -2.76
CA VAL A 59 -15.44 -2.94 -3.51
C VAL A 59 -15.30 -2.42 -4.93
N ALA A 60 -14.87 -1.16 -5.10
CA ALA A 60 -14.79 -0.52 -6.41
C ALA A 60 -13.82 -1.22 -7.37
N LYS A 61 -12.73 -1.78 -6.86
CA LYS A 61 -11.64 -2.38 -7.65
C LYS A 61 -11.60 -3.91 -7.58
N LYS A 62 -12.53 -4.52 -6.84
CA LYS A 62 -12.63 -5.97 -6.61
C LYS A 62 -11.31 -6.56 -6.09
N ILE A 63 -10.74 -5.93 -5.05
CA ILE A 63 -9.49 -6.34 -4.40
C ILE A 63 -9.80 -6.82 -2.98
N GLY A 64 -9.29 -7.99 -2.60
CA GLY A 64 -9.39 -8.51 -1.25
C GLY A 64 -8.50 -7.76 -0.26
N ILE A 65 -9.02 -7.52 0.93
CA ILE A 65 -8.25 -6.97 2.06
C ILE A 65 -7.61 -8.13 2.83
N LYS A 66 -6.28 -8.22 2.79
CA LYS A 66 -5.55 -9.32 3.44
C LYS A 66 -5.58 -9.17 4.97
N LYS A 67 -5.94 -10.26 5.66
CA LYS A 67 -6.00 -10.35 7.13
C LYS A 67 -5.29 -11.61 7.61
N THR A 68 -4.73 -11.57 8.81
CA THR A 68 -4.12 -12.73 9.48
C THR A 68 -5.22 -13.74 9.80
N ARG A 69 -4.95 -15.04 9.57
CA ARG A 69 -5.93 -16.10 9.85
C ARG A 69 -6.21 -16.26 11.34
N ARG A 70 -5.16 -16.14 12.17
CA ARG A 70 -5.24 -16.40 13.61
C ARG A 70 -5.93 -15.29 14.40
N THR A 71 -5.63 -14.02 14.07
CA THR A 71 -6.10 -12.87 14.87
C THR A 71 -7.13 -12.01 14.16
N GLY A 72 -7.33 -12.19 12.85
CA GLY A 72 -8.23 -11.34 12.04
C GLY A 72 -7.72 -9.90 11.85
N SER A 73 -6.52 -9.59 12.35
CA SER A 73 -5.84 -8.30 12.17
C SER A 73 -5.45 -8.12 10.71
N LEU A 74 -5.38 -6.88 10.25
CA LEU A 74 -4.87 -6.55 8.93
C LEU A 74 -3.44 -7.09 8.75
N TYR A 75 -3.07 -7.44 7.53
CA TYR A 75 -1.65 -7.37 7.17
C TYR A 75 -1.25 -5.89 7.07
N PRO A 76 0.04 -5.54 7.18
CA PRO A 76 0.51 -4.19 6.88
C PRO A 76 0.02 -3.75 5.50
N GLN A 77 -0.58 -2.56 5.43
CA GLN A 77 -1.19 -2.02 4.22
C GLN A 77 -0.40 -0.81 3.73
N LEU A 78 0.00 -0.79 2.47
CA LEU A 78 0.51 0.39 1.81
C LEU A 78 -0.62 1.04 1.01
N VAL A 79 -1.10 2.21 1.41
CA VAL A 79 -2.12 2.98 0.68
C VAL A 79 -1.42 4.03 -0.19
N ILE A 80 -1.86 4.12 -1.43
CA ILE A 80 -1.37 5.08 -2.42
C ILE A 80 -2.33 6.24 -2.52
N TYR A 81 -1.82 7.45 -2.36
CA TYR A 81 -2.58 8.69 -2.48
C TYR A 81 -2.10 9.50 -3.67
N ILE A 82 -3.05 10.03 -4.44
CA ILE A 82 -2.80 10.98 -5.53
C ILE A 82 -3.70 12.19 -5.30
N TYR A 83 -3.10 13.37 -5.13
CA TYR A 83 -3.81 14.62 -4.77
C TYR A 83 -4.78 14.41 -3.57
N ASP A 84 -4.25 13.90 -2.46
CA ASP A 84 -4.99 13.61 -1.21
C ASP A 84 -6.09 12.54 -1.31
N LYS A 85 -6.30 11.93 -2.47
CA LYS A 85 -7.31 10.89 -2.63
C LYS A 85 -6.66 9.51 -2.62
N PRO A 86 -7.11 8.57 -1.77
CA PRO A 86 -6.59 7.22 -1.79
C PRO A 86 -7.10 6.53 -3.06
N VAL A 87 -6.17 6.10 -3.91
CA VAL A 87 -6.48 5.50 -5.21
C VAL A 87 -6.41 3.98 -5.16
N THR A 88 -5.48 3.43 -4.38
CA THR A 88 -5.30 1.99 -4.25
C THR A 88 -4.56 1.61 -2.97
N PHE A 89 -4.47 0.32 -2.66
CA PHE A 89 -3.67 -0.21 -1.55
C PHE A 89 -2.96 -1.52 -1.93
N TYR A 90 -1.92 -1.87 -1.18
CA TYR A 90 -1.16 -3.12 -1.27
C TYR A 90 -1.04 -3.79 0.10
N PRO A 91 -1.02 -5.13 0.19
CA PRO A 91 -1.05 -6.09 -0.90
C PRO A 91 -2.40 -6.07 -1.65
N GLN A 92 -2.33 -6.26 -2.97
CA GLN A 92 -3.51 -6.41 -3.82
C GLN A 92 -3.78 -7.88 -4.05
N LEU A 93 -4.93 -8.35 -3.58
CA LEU A 93 -5.41 -9.71 -3.84
C LEU A 93 -6.59 -9.66 -4.81
N ARG A 94 -6.49 -10.32 -5.96
CA ARG A 94 -7.62 -10.44 -6.91
C ARG A 94 -7.63 -11.83 -7.53
N GLY A 95 -8.63 -12.63 -7.14
CA GLY A 95 -8.64 -14.06 -7.47
C GLY A 95 -7.41 -14.76 -6.89
N ALA A 96 -6.69 -15.51 -7.72
CA ALA A 96 -5.45 -16.20 -7.36
C ALA A 96 -4.18 -15.32 -7.45
N LYS A 97 -4.30 -14.06 -7.89
CA LYS A 97 -3.14 -13.17 -8.08
C LYS A 97 -2.95 -12.28 -6.85
N GLU A 98 -1.70 -12.18 -6.39
CA GLU A 98 -1.27 -11.22 -5.36
C GLU A 98 -0.15 -10.33 -5.91
N ILE A 99 -0.25 -9.02 -5.69
CA ILE A 99 0.90 -8.11 -5.77
C ILE A 99 1.19 -7.67 -4.34
N SER A 100 2.37 -8.03 -3.82
CA SER A 100 2.77 -7.63 -2.49
C SER A 100 3.23 -6.17 -2.45
N VAL A 101 3.35 -5.61 -1.24
CA VAL A 101 3.95 -4.28 -1.03
C VAL A 101 5.38 -4.24 -1.59
N LYS A 102 6.16 -5.31 -1.38
CA LYS A 102 7.54 -5.44 -1.87
C LYS A 102 7.60 -5.42 -3.40
N ASP A 103 6.72 -6.18 -4.06
CA ASP A 103 6.64 -6.22 -5.52
C ASP A 103 6.36 -4.82 -6.09
N PHE A 104 5.40 -4.10 -5.49
CA PHE A 104 5.06 -2.75 -5.92
C PHE A 104 6.23 -1.78 -5.76
N LEU A 105 6.86 -1.73 -4.57
CA LEU A 105 7.96 -0.80 -4.30
C LEU A 105 9.19 -1.09 -5.18
N GLN A 106 9.51 -2.37 -5.40
CA GLN A 106 10.59 -2.76 -6.30
C GLN A 106 10.29 -2.42 -7.76
N GLY A 107 9.04 -2.60 -8.21
CA GLY A 107 8.60 -2.14 -9.52
C GLY A 107 8.78 -0.63 -9.65
N LEU A 108 8.33 0.11 -8.64
CA LEU A 108 8.39 1.57 -8.63
C LEU A 108 9.83 2.10 -8.76
N LEU A 109 10.80 1.48 -8.07
CA LEU A 109 12.22 1.78 -8.21
C LEU A 109 12.80 1.49 -9.61
N LYS A 110 12.15 0.62 -10.39
CA LYS A 110 12.51 0.30 -11.78
C LYS A 110 11.74 1.14 -12.80
N GLY A 111 10.91 2.10 -12.35
CA GLY A 111 10.01 2.84 -13.23
C GLY A 111 8.80 2.03 -13.73
N GLU A 112 8.51 0.89 -13.08
CA GLU A 112 7.39 0.00 -13.43
C GLU A 112 6.25 0.10 -12.41
N ILE A 113 5.01 0.16 -12.88
CA ILE A 113 3.84 0.06 -11.99
C ILE A 113 3.27 -1.34 -12.01
N ARG A 114 3.33 -1.98 -10.85
CA ARG A 114 2.66 -3.26 -10.60
C ARG A 114 1.30 -3.02 -9.96
N CYS A 115 0.23 -3.21 -10.73
CA CYS A 115 -1.15 -3.05 -10.23
C CYS A 115 -2.11 -4.04 -10.91
N LEU A 116 -3.06 -4.60 -10.16
CA LEU A 116 -4.10 -5.53 -10.65
C LEU A 116 -5.37 -4.82 -11.17
N HIS A 117 -5.42 -3.49 -11.10
CA HIS A 117 -6.50 -2.65 -11.59
C HIS A 117 -5.97 -1.25 -11.95
N ASP A 118 -6.66 -0.52 -12.81
CA ASP A 118 -6.37 0.89 -13.15
C ASP A 118 -4.88 1.21 -13.44
N LYS A 119 -4.15 0.25 -14.02
CA LYS A 119 -2.71 0.37 -14.24
C LYS A 119 -2.36 1.61 -15.09
N SER A 120 -3.08 1.83 -16.18
CA SER A 120 -2.87 2.97 -17.08
C SER A 120 -3.06 4.32 -16.39
N ARG A 121 -4.06 4.44 -15.49
CA ARG A 121 -4.29 5.67 -14.72
C ARG A 121 -3.16 5.95 -13.74
N LEU A 122 -2.72 4.92 -13.01
CA LEU A 122 -1.58 5.03 -12.10
C LEU A 122 -0.29 5.39 -12.87
N GLU A 123 -0.07 4.80 -14.04
CA GLU A 123 1.08 5.10 -14.91
C GLU A 123 1.07 6.53 -15.42
N SER A 124 -0.08 7.01 -15.87
CA SER A 124 -0.22 8.40 -16.34
C SER A 124 0.09 9.41 -15.23
N GLU A 125 -0.38 9.17 -14.01
CA GLU A 125 -0.13 10.07 -12.88
C GLU A 125 1.32 10.02 -12.39
N LEU A 126 1.96 8.85 -12.42
CA LEU A 126 3.36 8.70 -12.02
C LEU A 126 4.34 9.25 -13.05
N LYS A 127 4.05 9.11 -14.35
CA LYS A 127 4.84 9.75 -15.42
C LYS A 127 4.88 11.27 -15.32
N LYS A 128 3.90 11.91 -14.68
CA LYS A 128 3.91 13.36 -14.45
C LYS A 128 4.84 13.78 -13.29
N LEU A 129 5.31 12.81 -12.51
CA LEU A 129 6.10 13.03 -11.29
C LEU A 129 7.56 12.57 -11.43
N MET A 130 7.87 11.83 -12.51
CA MET A 130 9.22 11.43 -12.93
C MET A 130 9.68 12.33 -14.06
#